data_AF-A0A2E1UYG4-F1
#
_entry.id   AF-A0A2E1UYG4-F1
#
_cell.length_a   1.000
_cell.length_b   1.000
_cell.length_c   1.000
_cell.angle_alpha   90.00
_cell.angle_beta   90.00
_cell.angle_gamma   90.00
#
_symmetry.space_group_name_H-M   'P 1'
#
loop_
_entity.id
_entity.type
_entity.pdbx_description
1 polymer ?
#
loop_
_entity_poly.entity_id
_entity_poly.type
_entity_poly.pdbx_seq_one_letter_code
_entity_poly.pdbx_strand_id
1 'polypeptide(L)' 'MIKIESVKWLSRIAIILSILLLIFGIYLITKDAEILEGIVYIFLAFSISIDHWIKLFKNKK' A
#
# COMPACT_ATOMS: atom_id res chain seq x y z
N MET A 1 21.56 11.86 14.56
CA MET A 1 21.17 12.01 13.13
C MET A 1 20.52 10.76 12.52
N ILE A 2 20.32 9.66 13.27
CA ILE A 2 19.78 8.37 12.79
C ILE A 2 18.28 8.41 12.44
N LYS A 3 17.53 9.32 13.06
CA LYS A 3 16.06 9.39 12.99
C LYS A 3 15.50 9.73 11.59
N ILE A 4 16.32 10.29 10.70
CA ILE A 4 15.89 10.77 9.37
C ILE A 4 16.06 9.67 8.30
N GLU A 5 17.10 8.84 8.42
CA GLU A 5 17.30 7.70 7.53
C GLU A 5 16.28 6.59 7.77
N SER A 6 15.96 6.29 9.03
CA SER A 6 14.96 5.27 9.36
C SER A 6 13.59 5.58 8.76
N VAL A 7 13.18 6.85 8.76
CA VAL A 7 11.91 7.30 8.18
C VAL A 7 11.87 7.12 6.66
N LYS A 8 12.99 7.34 5.95
CA LYS A 8 13.08 7.10 4.51
C LYS A 8 13.01 5.61 4.16
N TRP A 9 13.65 4.76 4.96
CA TRP A 9 13.59 3.31 4.77
C TRP A 9 12.19 2.75 5.06
N LEU A 10 11.54 3.19 6.13
CA LEU A 10 10.15 2.84 6.45
C LEU A 10 9.19 3.22 5.33
N SER A 11 9.34 4.41 4.74
CA SER A 11 8.56 4.85 3.58
C SER A 11 8.72 3.92 2.37
N ARG A 12 9.97 3.49 2.05
CA ARG A 12 10.22 2.53 0.95
C ARG A 12 9.59 1.17 1.23
N ILE A 13 9.75 0.66 2.45
CA ILE A 13 9.18 -0.62 2.87
C ILE A 13 7.65 -0.56 2.82
N ALA A 14 7.03 0.54 3.27
CA ALA A 14 5.59 0.74 3.21
C ALA A 14 5.04 0.71 1.78
N ILE A 15 5.76 1.28 0.79
CA ILE A 15 5.38 1.19 -0.62
C ILE A 15 5.48 -0.26 -1.12
N ILE A 16 6.54 -0.97 -0.78
CA ILE A 16 6.71 -2.38 -1.18
C ILE A 16 5.60 -3.24 -0.59
N LEU A 17 5.27 -3.06 0.70
CA LEU A 17 4.17 -3.75 1.36
C LEU A 17 2.82 -3.41 0.72
N SER A 18 2.59 -2.14 0.39
CA SER A 18 1.38 -1.69 -0.30
C SER A 18 1.19 -2.42 -1.64
N ILE A 19 2.24 -2.52 -2.46
CA ILE A 19 2.18 -3.24 -3.74
C ILE A 19 1.89 -4.73 -3.53
N LEU A 20 2.55 -5.35 -2.54
CA LEU A 20 2.32 -6.77 -2.19
C LEU A 20 0.87 -7.03 -1.78
N LEU A 21 0.30 -6.18 -0.92
CA LEU A 21 -1.08 -6.30 -0.47
C LEU A 21 -2.08 -6.09 -1.61
N LEU A 22 -1.78 -5.17 -2.54
CA LEU A 22 -2.62 -4.95 -3.71
C LEU A 22 -2.66 -6.20 -4.60
N ILE A 23 -1.49 -6.78 -4.89
CA ILE A 23 -1.38 -8.01 -5.69
C ILE A 23 -2.08 -9.16 -4.98
N PHE A 24 -1.88 -9.30 -3.66
CA PHE A 24 -2.51 -10.34 -2.86
C PHE A 24 -4.03 -10.21 -2.82
N GLY A 25 -4.56 -9.00 -2.63
CA GLY A 25 -6.00 -8.78 -2.68
C GLY A 25 -6.62 -9.08 -4.04
N ILE A 26 -5.94 -8.75 -5.15
CA ILE A 26 -6.37 -9.14 -6.50
C ILE A 26 -6.32 -10.66 -6.69
N TYR A 27 -5.30 -11.33 -6.15
CA TYR A 27 -5.19 -12.79 -6.20
C TYR A 27 -6.38 -13.45 -5.51
N LEU A 28 -6.72 -13.06 -4.28
CA LEU A 28 -7.84 -13.62 -3.53
C LEU A 28 -9.18 -13.45 -4.28
N ILE A 29 -9.40 -12.29 -4.90
CA ILE A 29 -10.61 -12.05 -5.71
C ILE A 29 -10.65 -12.95 -6.94
N THR A 30 -9.52 -13.11 -7.63
CA THR A 30 -9.48 -13.76 -8.95
C THR A 30 -9.28 -15.28 -8.90
N LYS A 31 -8.67 -15.80 -7.83
CA LYS A 31 -8.33 -17.23 -7.69
C LYS A 31 -9.17 -17.92 -6.64
N ASP A 32 -9.34 -17.31 -5.48
CA ASP A 32 -10.02 -17.93 -4.35
C ASP A 32 -11.50 -17.52 -4.25
N ALA A 33 -11.94 -16.60 -5.11
CA ALA A 33 -13.29 -16.01 -5.12
C ALA A 33 -13.67 -15.34 -3.77
N GLU A 34 -12.68 -15.02 -2.95
CA GLU A 34 -12.84 -14.39 -1.63
C GLU A 34 -12.92 -12.87 -1.77
N ILE A 35 -14.06 -12.41 -2.30
CA ILE A 35 -14.27 -10.99 -2.66
C ILE A 35 -14.10 -10.05 -1.46
N LEU A 36 -14.69 -10.39 -0.31
CA LEU A 36 -14.66 -9.54 0.89
C LEU A 36 -13.22 -9.36 1.39
N GLU A 37 -12.49 -10.47 1.50
CA GLU A 37 -11.12 -10.47 2.02
C GLU A 37 -10.16 -9.75 1.05
N GLY A 38 -10.28 -10.04 -0.24
CA GLY A 38 -9.48 -9.35 -1.25
C GLY A 38 -9.74 -7.83 -1.31
N ILE A 39 -10.99 -7.39 -1.12
CA ILE A 39 -11.32 -5.96 -0.98
C ILE A 39 -10.63 -5.37 0.26
N VAL A 40 -10.66 -6.05 1.40
CA VAL A 40 -9.98 -5.60 2.64
C VAL A 40 -8.47 -5.43 2.41
N TYR A 41 -7.83 -6.39 1.74
CA TYR A 41 -6.41 -6.31 1.40
C TYR A 41 -6.07 -5.16 0.45
N ILE A 42 -6.93 -4.88 -0.53
CA ILE A 42 -6.79 -3.72 -1.41
C ILE A 42 -6.93 -2.42 -0.61
N PHE A 43 -7.89 -2.28 0.29
CA PHE A 43 -8.01 -1.09 1.15
C PHE A 43 -6.82 -0.92 2.09
N LEU A 44 -6.30 -2.01 2.65
CA LEU A 44 -5.07 -2.01 3.47
C LEU A 44 -3.86 -1.54 2.65
N ALA A 45 -3.75 -1.98 1.40
CA ALA A 45 -2.69 -1.53 0.49
C ALA A 45 -2.68 -0.01 0.34
N PHE A 46 -3.84 0.63 0.17
CA PHE A 46 -3.93 2.09 0.08
C PHE A 46 -3.71 2.80 1.41
N SER A 47 -4.14 2.19 2.51
CA SER A 47 -4.03 2.78 3.85
C SER A 47 -2.58 2.85 4.35
N ILE A 48 -1.77 1.81 4.10
CA ILE A 48 -0.38 1.71 4.57
C ILE A 48 0.53 2.77 3.92
N SER A 49 0.23 3.18 2.69
CA SER A 49 1.03 4.14 1.93
C SER A 49 0.26 5.43 1.64
N ILE A 50 -0.76 5.75 2.46
CA ILE A 50 -1.69 6.84 2.21
C ILE A 50 -1.01 8.20 2.07
N ASP A 51 0.06 8.47 2.83
CA ASP A 51 0.86 9.70 2.70
C ASP A 51 1.54 9.83 1.32
N HIS A 52 1.93 8.70 0.72
CA HIS A 52 2.52 8.68 -0.62
C HIS A 52 1.45 8.86 -1.70
N TRP A 53 0.30 8.20 -1.55
CA TRP A 53 -0.85 8.42 -2.44
C TRP A 53 -1.32 9.87 -2.39
N ILE A 54 -1.51 10.43 -1.20
CA ILE A 54 -1.89 11.83 -1.01
C ILE A 54 -0.88 12.76 -1.69
N LYS A 55 0.42 12.53 -1.56
CA LYS A 55 1.45 13.32 -2.27
C LYS A 55 1.34 13.18 -3.80
N LEU A 56 1.12 11.97 -4.31
CA LEU A 56 0.91 11.72 -5.74
C LEU A 56 -0.33 12.44 -6.27
N PHE A 57 -1.45 12.42 -5.53
CA PHE A 57 -2.70 13.08 -5.93
C PHE A 57 -2.66 14.60 -5.72
N LYS A 58 -1.96 15.10 -4.70
CA LYS A 58 -1.77 16.54 -4.46
C LYS A 58 -0.84 17.21 -5.48
N ASN A 59 0.11 16.49 -6.06
CA ASN A 59 1.03 17.03 -7.07
C ASN A 59 0.39 17.25 -8.46
N LYS A 60 -0.94 17.22 -8.58
CA LYS A 60 -1.67 17.62 -9.80
C LYS A 60 -1.98 19.13 -9.86
N LYS A 61 -1.09 19.99 -9.38
CA LYS A 61 -1.13 21.44 -9.64
C LYS A 61 0.18 21.91 -10.23
#